data_AF-A0A520BPS5-F1
#
_entry.id   AF-A0A520BPS5-F1
#
_cell.length_a   1.000
_cell.length_b   1.000
_cell.length_c   1.000
_cell.angle_alpha   90.00
_cell.angle_beta   90.00
_cell.angle_gamma   90.00
#
_symmetry.space_group_name_H-M   'P 1'
#
loop_
_entity.id
_entity.type
_entity.pdbx_description
1 polymer ?
#
loop_
_entity_poly.entity_id
_entity_poly.type
_entity_poly.pdbx_seq_one_letter_code
_entity_poly.pdbx_strand_id
1 'polypeptide(L)'
;MSFGRLERPDAARPMADINMTPLIDVMLVLLVIFMITAPLMTASLRLDLPSSAAATPSDAPGSIAVAITPDGKLHLGDDELDAKTFQQRISELGRANAQMEV
;
A
#
# COMPACT_ATOMS: atom_id res chain seq x y z
N MET A 1 -49.87 -71.18 19.53
CA MET A 1 -50.27 -69.76 19.52
C MET A 1 -49.02 -68.94 19.24
N SER A 2 -48.98 -68.24 18.11
CA SER A 2 -47.84 -67.39 17.72
C SER A 2 -48.20 -65.96 18.04
N PHE A 3 -47.48 -65.37 18.99
CA PHE A 3 -47.66 -63.98 19.41
C PHE A 3 -47.12 -63.05 18.32
N GLY A 4 -47.94 -62.06 17.95
CA GLY A 4 -47.60 -61.06 16.94
C GLY A 4 -46.37 -60.25 17.35
N ARG A 5 -45.35 -60.28 16.50
CA ARG A 5 -44.21 -59.38 16.57
C ARG A 5 -44.69 -57.97 16.23
N LEU A 6 -44.69 -57.08 17.22
CA LEU A 6 -44.89 -55.65 17.00
C LEU A 6 -43.65 -55.13 16.27
N GLU A 7 -43.83 -54.67 15.03
CA GLU A 7 -42.80 -53.96 14.29
C GLU A 7 -42.50 -52.65 15.03
N ARG A 8 -41.24 -52.48 15.44
CA ARG A 8 -40.76 -51.28 16.10
C ARG A 8 -40.42 -50.28 14.98
N PRO A 9 -41.07 -49.11 14.90
CA PRO A 9 -40.76 -48.15 13.84
C PRO A 9 -39.32 -47.68 14.02
N ASP A 10 -38.55 -47.70 12.93
CA ASP A 10 -37.18 -47.23 12.91
C ASP A 10 -37.17 -45.74 13.30
N ALA A 11 -36.43 -45.39 14.36
CA ALA A 11 -36.37 -44.02 14.83
C ALA A 11 -35.68 -43.17 13.75
N ALA A 12 -36.34 -42.10 13.30
CA ALA A 12 -35.80 -41.18 12.30
C ALA A 12 -34.40 -40.70 12.72
N ARG A 13 -33.38 -41.03 11.93
CA ARG A 13 -32.01 -40.56 12.16
C ARG A 13 -32.00 -39.03 12.06
N PRO A 14 -31.41 -38.31 13.03
CA PRO A 14 -31.33 -36.85 12.95
C PRO A 14 -30.49 -36.45 11.73
N MET A 15 -31.09 -35.69 10.82
CA MET A 15 -30.37 -35.09 9.70
C MET A 15 -29.63 -33.86 10.21
N ALA A 16 -28.30 -33.91 10.17
CA ALA A 16 -27.43 -32.79 10.50
C ALA A 16 -27.01 -32.09 9.19
N ASP A 17 -27.96 -31.38 8.57
CA ASP A 17 -27.62 -30.49 7.46
C ASP A 17 -27.02 -29.18 8.00
N ILE A 18 -25.92 -28.73 7.40
CA ILE A 18 -25.33 -27.43 7.72
C ILE A 18 -26.15 -26.34 7.03
N ASN A 19 -26.52 -25.30 7.78
CA ASN A 19 -27.18 -24.11 7.23
C ASN A 19 -26.17 -23.30 6.38
N MET A 20 -26.14 -23.57 5.07
CA MET A 20 -25.20 -22.93 4.13
C MET A 20 -25.52 -21.45 3.90
N THR A 21 -26.79 -21.04 3.88
CA THR A 21 -27.20 -19.67 3.54
C THR A 21 -26.62 -18.61 4.49
N PRO A 22 -26.70 -18.77 5.82
CA PRO A 22 -26.05 -17.85 6.75
C PRO A 22 -24.52 -17.94 6.72
N LEU A 23 -23.96 -19.12 6.44
CA LEU A 23 -22.51 -19.32 6.35
C LEU A 23 -21.92 -18.52 5.18
N ILE A 24 -22.58 -18.59 4.01
CA ILE A 24 -22.17 -17.85 2.82
C ILE A 24 -22.23 -16.34 3.07
N ASP A 25 -23.28 -15.86 3.74
CA ASP A 25 -23.43 -14.43 4.07
C ASP A 25 -22.23 -13.91 4.90
N VAL A 26 -21.85 -14.63 5.96
CA VAL A 26 -20.67 -14.30 6.77
C VAL A 26 -19.39 -14.31 5.94
N MET A 27 -19.21 -15.30 5.07
CA MET A 27 -18.04 -15.38 4.20
C MET A 27 -17.99 -14.22 3.20
N LEU A 28 -19.12 -13.84 2.61
CA LEU A 28 -19.20 -12.72 1.67
C LEU A 28 -18.90 -11.38 2.36
N VAL A 29 -19.39 -11.17 3.58
CA VAL A 29 -19.05 -9.97 4.38
C VAL A 29 -17.54 -9.87 4.60
N LEU A 30 -16.87 -10.96 4.96
CA LEU A 30 -15.42 -10.97 5.15
C LEU A 30 -14.65 -10.63 3.86
N LEU A 31 -15.11 -11.13 2.71
CA LEU A 31 -14.50 -10.81 1.40
C LEU A 31 -14.64 -9.32 1.06
N VAL A 32 -15.81 -8.73 1.32
CA VAL A 32 -16.05 -7.29 1.07
C VAL A 32 -15.15 -6.43 1.96
N ILE A 33 -14.97 -6.80 3.23
CA ILE A 33 -14.06 -6.09 4.14
C ILE A 33 -12.63 -6.12 3.60
N PHE A 34 -12.15 -7.29 3.14
CA PHE A 34 -10.81 -7.39 2.54
C PHE A 34 -10.66 -6.57 1.26
N MET A 35 -11.68 -6.59 0.38
CA MET A 35 -11.67 -5.81 -0.85
C MET A 35 -11.55 -4.30 -0.59
N ILE A 36 -12.25 -3.78 0.41
CA ILE A 36 -12.28 -2.35 0.74
C ILE A 36 -11.02 -1.89 1.48
N THR A 37 -10.41 -2.75 2.29
CA THR A 37 -9.22 -2.39 3.08
C THR A 37 -7.92 -2.40 2.27
N ALA A 38 -7.84 -3.20 1.20
CA ALA A 38 -6.67 -3.27 0.31
C ALA A 38 -6.22 -1.91 -0.31
N PRO A 39 -7.11 -1.04 -0.87
CA PRO A 39 -6.69 0.22 -1.48
C PRO A 39 -6.10 1.25 -0.49
N LEU A 40 -6.24 1.04 0.83
CA LEU A 40 -5.70 1.95 1.85
C LEU A 40 -4.16 1.89 1.95
N MET A 41 -3.50 0.93 1.32
CA MET A 41 -2.03 0.78 1.33
C MET A 41 -1.30 1.74 0.38
N THR A 42 -1.96 2.77 -0.16
CA THR A 42 -1.34 3.74 -1.08
C THR A 42 -1.19 5.09 -0.40
N ALA A 43 -0.04 5.32 0.25
CA ALA A 43 0.34 6.64 0.74
C ALA A 43 0.62 7.54 -0.48
N SER A 44 -0.34 8.40 -0.83
CA SER A 44 -0.13 9.42 -1.85
C SER A 44 0.50 10.65 -1.18
N LEU A 45 1.81 10.83 -1.34
CA LEU A 45 2.36 12.17 -1.23
C LEU A 45 1.77 12.98 -2.40
N ARG A 46 0.82 13.86 -2.11
CA ARG A 46 0.38 14.86 -3.08
C ARG A 46 1.50 15.87 -3.24
N LEU A 47 2.30 15.72 -4.29
CA LEU A 47 3.29 16.71 -4.69
C LEU A 47 2.65 17.62 -5.74
N ASP A 48 2.11 18.75 -5.30
CA ASP A 48 1.64 19.81 -6.20
C ASP A 48 2.86 20.57 -6.74
N LEU A 49 3.46 20.04 -7.80
CA LEU A 49 4.54 20.72 -8.52
C LEU A 49 3.93 21.82 -9.41
N PRO A 50 4.33 23.09 -9.27
CA PRO A 50 3.86 24.14 -10.15
C PRO A 50 4.33 23.85 -11.59
N SER A 51 3.40 23.78 -12.54
CA SER A 51 3.73 23.64 -13.95
C SER A 51 4.30 24.97 -14.46
N SER A 52 5.61 25.01 -14.70
CA SER A 52 6.26 26.16 -15.34
C SER A 52 5.82 26.25 -16.80
N ALA A 53 5.09 27.32 -17.13
CA ALA A 53 4.80 27.65 -18.50
C ALA A 53 6.07 28.18 -19.16
N ALA A 54 6.60 27.39 -20.11
CA ALA A 54 7.78 27.66 -20.93
C ALA A 54 9.13 27.22 -20.31
N ALA A 55 9.39 25.92 -20.38
CA ALA A 55 10.74 25.46 -20.69
C ALA A 55 10.72 24.88 -22.11
N THR A 56 11.17 25.68 -23.08
CA THR A 56 11.83 25.14 -24.27
C THR A 56 12.82 24.08 -23.78
N PRO A 57 13.01 22.92 -24.44
CA PRO A 57 14.08 21.99 -24.09
C PRO A 57 15.43 22.64 -24.44
N SER A 58 15.81 23.64 -23.66
CA SER A 58 17.18 24.07 -23.48
C SER A 58 17.82 22.99 -22.62
N ASP A 59 19.04 22.59 -22.96
CA ASP A 59 19.90 21.73 -22.14
C ASP A 59 19.65 22.02 -20.66
N ALA A 60 18.88 21.16 -20.00
CA ALA A 60 18.47 21.40 -18.63
C ALA A 60 19.75 21.33 -17.79
N PRO A 61 20.09 22.38 -17.03
CA PRO A 61 21.18 22.28 -16.07
C PRO A 61 20.84 21.10 -15.16
N GLY A 62 21.76 20.13 -15.07
CA GLY A 62 21.47 18.82 -14.47
C GLY A 62 20.74 18.96 -13.13
N SER A 63 19.63 18.25 -12.96
CA SER A 63 18.86 18.28 -11.72
C SER A 63 19.55 17.44 -10.64
N ILE A 64 19.43 17.87 -9.40
CA ILE A 64 19.95 17.15 -8.23
C ILE A 64 18.77 16.64 -7.42
N ALA A 65 18.66 15.33 -7.24
CA ALA A 65 17.65 14.74 -6.37
C ALA A 65 18.09 14.83 -4.90
N VAL A 66 17.27 15.45 -4.06
CA VAL A 66 17.46 15.48 -2.60
C VAL A 66 16.31 14.72 -1.94
N ALA A 67 16.62 13.77 -1.05
CA ALA A 67 15.61 13.03 -0.31
C ALA A 67 15.91 13.01 1.20
N ILE A 68 14.86 12.99 2.01
CA ILE A 68 14.95 12.88 3.47
C ILE A 68 14.12 11.67 3.89
N THR A 69 14.74 10.71 4.55
CA THR A 69 14.05 9.52 5.05
C THR A 69 13.32 9.82 6.37
N PRO A 70 12.31 9.00 6.77
CA PRO A 70 11.63 9.15 8.05
C PRO A 70 12.57 9.09 9.27
N ASP A 71 13.70 8.40 9.14
CA ASP A 71 14.74 8.30 10.17
C ASP A 71 15.65 9.56 10.24
N GLY A 72 15.38 10.56 9.40
CA GLY A 72 16.12 11.83 9.35
C GLY A 72 17.43 11.76 8.55
N LYS A 73 17.68 10.66 7.83
CA LYS A 73 18.88 10.54 6.96
C LYS A 73 18.68 11.37 5.70
N LEU A 74 19.72 12.07 5.29
CA LEU A 74 19.74 12.93 4.10
C LEU A 74 20.39 12.16 2.95
N HIS A 75 19.76 12.22 1.78
CA HIS A 75 20.24 11.60 0.56
C HIS A 75 20.42 12.65 -0.53
N LEU A 76 21.51 12.51 -1.28
CA LEU A 76 21.79 13.29 -2.48
C LEU A 76 21.95 12.31 -3.65
N GLY A 77 20.93 12.20 -4.50
CA GLY A 77 20.79 11.08 -5.43
C GLY A 77 20.66 9.76 -4.66
N ASP A 78 21.57 8.82 -4.93
CA ASP A 78 21.62 7.51 -4.26
C ASP A 78 22.54 7.52 -3.01
N ASP A 79 23.29 8.59 -2.76
CA ASP A 79 24.26 8.67 -1.67
C ASP A 79 23.61 9.16 -0.36
N GLU A 80 23.72 8.37 0.72
CA GLU A 80 23.40 8.82 2.09
C GLU A 80 24.54 9.70 2.63
N LEU A 81 24.20 10.90 3.12
CA LEU A 81 25.17 11.87 3.61
C LEU A 81 24.81 12.38 5.00
N ASP A 82 25.82 12.56 5.85
CA ASP A 82 25.67 13.31 7.09
C ASP A 82 25.35 14.78 6.80
N ALA A 83 24.61 15.44 7.70
CA ALA A 83 24.19 16.84 7.53
C ALA A 83 25.33 17.82 7.20
N LYS A 84 26.52 17.61 7.78
CA LYS A 84 27.70 18.44 7.50
C LYS A 84 28.21 18.24 6.08
N THR A 85 28.29 16.98 5.63
CA THR A 85 28.75 16.60 4.29
C THR A 85 27.74 17.01 3.22
N PHE A 86 26.45 16.88 3.52
CA PHE A 86 25.35 17.33 2.67
C PHE A 86 25.41 18.84 2.42
N GLN A 87 25.58 19.65 3.48
CA GLN A 87 25.74 21.11 3.35
C GLN A 87 26.95 21.50 2.52
N GLN A 88 28.08 20.81 2.70
CA GLN A 88 29.29 21.05 1.90
C GLN A 88 29.04 20.75 0.43
N ARG A 89 28.53 19.55 0.11
CA ARG A 89 28.20 19.13 -1.27
C ARG A 89 27.22 20.08 -1.96
N ILE A 90 26.14 20.48 -1.30
CA ILE A 90 25.18 21.43 -1.89
C ILE A 90 25.82 22.81 -2.10
N SER A 91 26.63 23.29 -1.16
CA SER A 91 27.32 24.58 -1.32
C SER A 91 28.35 24.59 -2.45
N GLU A 92 29.02 23.46 -2.68
CA GLU A 92 29.95 23.27 -3.79
C GLU A 92 29.21 23.21 -5.13
N LEU A 93 28.12 22.45 -5.19
CA LEU A 93 27.28 22.33 -6.40
C LEU A 93 26.60 23.66 -6.76
N GLY A 94 26.06 24.39 -5.78
CA GLY A 94 25.45 25.69 -5.99
C GLY A 94 26.44 26.79 -6.40
N ARG A 95 27.73 26.63 -6.08
CA ARG A 95 28.81 27.51 -6.56
C ARG A 95 29.32 27.13 -7.95
N ALA A 96 29.36 25.84 -8.26
CA ALA A 96 29.81 25.33 -9.56
C ALA A 96 28.80 25.60 -10.67
N ASN A 97 27.50 25.52 -10.35
CA ASN A 97 26.40 25.73 -11.30
C ASN A 97 25.40 26.74 -10.72
N ALA A 98 25.63 28.03 -10.96
CA ALA A 98 24.72 29.11 -10.55
C ALA A 98 23.32 29.07 -11.22
N GLN A 99 23.04 28.04 -12.03
CA GLN A 99 21.78 27.80 -12.75
C GLN A 99 21.11 26.47 -12.36
N MET A 100 21.63 25.73 -11.37
CA MET A 100 21.03 24.45 -10.96
C MET A 100 19.70 24.68 -10.21
N GLU A 101 18.63 24.09 -10.73
CA GLU A 101 17.31 24.06 -10.10
C GLU A 101 17.28 22.89 -9.09
N VAL A 102 16.84 23.16 -7.84
CA VAL A 102 16.76 22.19 -6.73
C VAL A 102 15.42 21.48 -6.73
#